data_AF-A0A822E9Z3-F1
#
_entry.id   AF-A0A822E9Z3-F1
#
_cell.length_a   1.000
_cell.length_b   1.000
_cell.length_c   1.000
_cell.angle_alpha   90.00
_cell.angle_beta   90.00
_cell.angle_gamma   90.00
#
_symmetry.space_group_name_H-M   'P 1'
#
loop_
_entity.id
_entity.type
_entity.pdbx_description
1 polymer ?
#
loop_
_entity_poly.entity_id
_entity_poly.type
_entity_poly.pdbx_seq_one_letter_code
_entity_poly.pdbx_strand_id
1 'polypeptide(L)'
;KTVDGMFHIPASELDKLSATEGTLVFHAIKQSHSYVSQACTVKLNTKRFPDSSVAKNVTSDRTKAREIACNVLAPALTYSIILALRDVAFFSIAYYSPNKGNVKMQPIVVQLFSKFGV
;
A
#
# COMPACT_ATOMS: atom_id res chain seq x y z
N LYS A 1 -17.59 -19.07 15.46
CA LYS A 1 -16.47 -20.03 15.30
C LYS A 1 -15.20 -19.22 15.16
N THR A 2 -14.37 -19.22 16.20
CA THR A 2 -13.08 -18.53 16.25
C THR A 2 -12.14 -19.13 15.21
N VAL A 3 -11.36 -18.27 14.54
CA VAL A 3 -10.35 -18.62 13.52
C VAL A 3 -9.20 -19.47 14.05
N ASP A 4 -9.14 -19.69 15.37
CA ASP A 4 -8.07 -20.38 16.07
C ASP A 4 -7.94 -21.88 15.70
N GLY A 5 -8.95 -22.46 15.04
CA GLY A 5 -8.91 -23.86 14.57
C GLY A 5 -8.67 -24.03 13.07
N MET A 6 -8.42 -22.96 12.32
CA MET A 6 -8.42 -23.00 10.84
C MET A 6 -7.02 -23.08 10.22
N PHE A 7 -5.96 -22.92 11.01
CA PHE A 7 -4.59 -22.95 10.51
C PHE A 7 -3.77 -24.00 11.27
N HIS A 8 -3.18 -24.93 10.53
CA HIS A 8 -2.20 -25.88 11.04
C HIS A 8 -1.04 -25.10 11.66
N ILE A 9 -0.56 -25.50 12.85
CA ILE A 9 0.66 -24.94 13.42
C ILE A 9 1.80 -25.40 12.50
N PRO A 10 2.47 -24.49 11.78
CA PRO A 10 3.45 -24.89 10.77
C PRO A 10 4.64 -25.59 11.44
N ALA A 11 4.85 -26.86 11.11
CA ALA A 11 5.84 -27.72 11.75
C ALA A 11 7.25 -27.53 11.15
N SER A 12 7.33 -27.08 9.89
CA SER A 12 8.58 -26.75 9.19
C SER A 12 8.68 -25.27 8.82
N GLU A 13 9.89 -24.79 8.52
CA GLU A 13 10.10 -23.45 7.96
C GLU A 13 9.35 -23.25 6.63
N LEU A 14 9.21 -24.32 5.84
CA LEU A 14 8.46 -24.30 4.59
C LEU A 14 6.97 -24.05 4.82
N ASP A 15 6.40 -24.65 5.88
CA ASP A 15 5.00 -24.44 6.26
C ASP A 15 4.78 -23.00 6.76
N LYS A 16 5.73 -22.45 7.52
CA LYS A 16 5.69 -21.06 7.99
C LYS A 16 5.70 -20.07 6.82
N LEU A 17 6.55 -20.34 5.83
CA LEU A 17 6.63 -19.55 4.60
C LEU A 17 5.31 -19.62 3.81
N SER A 18 4.79 -20.83 3.60
CA SER A 18 3.54 -21.03 2.85
C SER A 18 2.34 -20.34 3.54
N ALA A 19 2.21 -20.48 4.86
CA ALA A 19 1.18 -19.81 5.64
C ALA A 19 1.33 -18.27 5.59
N THR A 20 2.58 -17.79 5.62
CA THR A 20 2.93 -16.38 5.49
C THR A 20 2.50 -15.81 4.14
N GLU A 21 2.81 -16.50 3.05
CA GLU A 21 2.43 -16.07 1.69
C GLU A 21 0.92 -16.09 1.49
N GLY A 22 0.24 -17.16 1.91
CA GLY A 22 -1.22 -17.25 1.85
C GLY A 22 -1.91 -16.14 2.65
N THR A 23 -1.39 -15.81 3.83
CA THR A 23 -1.93 -14.72 4.65
C THR A 23 -1.74 -13.35 4.00
N LEU A 24 -0.60 -13.10 3.35
CA LEU A 24 -0.37 -11.87 2.59
C LEU A 24 -1.37 -11.71 1.45
N VAL A 25 -1.56 -12.75 0.64
CA VAL A 25 -2.48 -12.73 -0.50
C VAL A 25 -3.91 -12.49 -0.02
N PHE A 26 -4.34 -13.19 1.04
CA PHE A 26 -5.65 -12.99 1.63
C PHE A 26 -5.83 -11.57 2.18
N HIS A 27 -4.83 -11.05 2.90
CA HIS A 27 -4.84 -9.69 3.45
C HIS A 27 -4.94 -8.63 2.34
N ALA A 28 -4.17 -8.78 1.27
CA ALA A 28 -4.18 -7.87 0.12
C ALA A 28 -5.55 -7.85 -0.58
N ILE A 29 -6.17 -9.03 -0.80
CA ILE A 29 -7.49 -9.15 -1.42
C ILE A 29 -8.58 -8.54 -0.53
N LYS A 30 -8.53 -8.79 0.79
CA LYS A 30 -9.56 -8.34 1.73
C LYS A 30 -9.46 -6.86 2.08
N GLN A 31 -8.26 -6.31 2.16
CA GLN A 31 -8.00 -4.98 2.68
C GLN A 31 -7.13 -4.18 1.72
N SER A 32 -7.72 -3.79 0.59
CA SER A 32 -7.03 -2.99 -0.42
C SER A 32 -6.75 -1.55 0.06
N HIS A 33 -5.55 -1.05 -0.26
CA HIS A 33 -5.05 0.34 -0.25
C HIS A 33 -5.76 1.36 0.67
N SER A 34 -5.89 1.04 1.96
CA SER A 34 -6.39 1.99 2.96
C SER A 34 -5.43 2.13 4.13
N TYR A 35 -5.43 3.28 4.79
CA TYR A 35 -4.64 3.45 6.02
C TYR A 35 -5.10 2.51 7.15
N VAL A 36 -6.35 2.04 7.11
CA VAL A 36 -6.84 0.98 8.00
C VAL A 36 -6.15 -0.35 7.72
N SER A 37 -6.04 -0.73 6.43
CA SER A 37 -5.31 -1.93 6.03
C SER A 37 -3.83 -1.88 6.43
N GLN A 38 -3.22 -0.70 6.40
CA GLN A 38 -1.84 -0.50 6.82
C GLN A 38 -1.62 -0.83 8.31
N ALA A 39 -2.54 -0.42 9.19
CA ALA A 39 -2.46 -0.76 10.61
C ALA A 39 -2.53 -2.28 10.84
N CYS A 40 -3.35 -2.98 10.05
CA CYS A 40 -3.39 -4.45 10.05
C CYS A 40 -2.09 -5.06 9.50
N THR A 41 -1.54 -4.51 8.40
CA THR A 41 -0.27 -4.96 7.81
C THR A 41 0.89 -4.85 8.81
N VAL A 42 1.00 -3.74 9.54
CA VAL A 42 2.06 -3.54 10.55
C VAL A 42 1.97 -4.62 11.63
N LYS A 43 0.77 -4.90 12.16
CA LYS A 43 0.55 -5.98 13.13
C LYS A 43 0.80 -7.37 12.56
N LEU A 44 0.54 -7.56 11.27
CA LEU A 44 0.80 -8.83 10.59
C LEU A 44 2.31 -9.05 10.42
N ASN A 45 3.07 -8.01 10.05
CA ASN A 45 4.51 -8.09 9.85
C ASN A 45 5.27 -8.49 11.12
N THR A 46 4.83 -8.03 12.30
CA THR A 46 5.45 -8.45 13.57
C THR A 46 5.24 -9.94 13.87
N LYS A 47 4.15 -10.54 13.38
CA LYS A 47 3.86 -11.97 13.50
C LYS A 47 4.58 -12.79 12.42
N ARG A 48 4.70 -12.23 11.22
CA ARG A 48 5.32 -12.84 10.03
C ARG A 48 6.83 -12.92 10.13
N PHE A 49 7.43 -11.92 10.78
CA PHE A 49 8.88 -11.81 10.98
C PHE A 49 9.18 -11.65 12.48
N PRO A 50 8.97 -12.71 13.29
CA PRO A 50 9.11 -12.64 14.74
C PRO A 50 10.56 -12.42 15.20
N ASP A 51 11.53 -12.70 14.34
CA ASP A 51 12.96 -12.51 14.51
C ASP A 51 13.46 -11.13 14.05
N SER A 52 12.70 -10.44 13.19
CA SER A 52 13.07 -9.12 12.68
C SER A 52 12.89 -8.02 13.73
N SER A 53 14.00 -7.45 14.19
CA SER A 53 14.01 -6.26 15.05
C SER A 53 13.38 -5.05 14.36
N VAL A 54 13.55 -4.94 13.04
CA VAL A 54 12.93 -3.88 12.23
C VAL A 54 11.42 -4.03 12.23
N ALA A 55 10.90 -5.22 11.93
CA ALA A 55 9.45 -5.46 11.86
C ALA A 55 8.76 -5.11 13.19
N LYS A 56 9.38 -5.44 14.33
CA LYS A 56 8.89 -5.11 15.68
C LYS A 56 8.77 -3.61 15.95
N ASN A 57 9.64 -2.81 15.33
CA ASN A 57 9.72 -1.36 15.59
C ASN A 57 8.96 -0.51 14.56
N VAL A 58 8.40 -1.11 13.50
CA VAL A 58 7.56 -0.37 12.55
C VAL A 58 6.28 0.08 13.26
N THR A 59 6.11 1.39 13.37
CA THR A 59 4.94 2.05 14.00
C THR A 59 4.10 2.84 13.01
N SER A 60 4.38 2.69 11.70
CA SER A 60 3.69 3.42 10.63
C SER A 60 2.29 2.84 10.38
N ASP A 61 1.43 2.99 11.39
CA ASP A 61 0.04 2.60 11.38
C ASP A 61 -0.83 3.66 10.68
N ARG A 62 -2.15 3.63 10.91
CA ARG A 62 -3.12 4.47 10.20
C ARG A 62 -2.78 5.96 10.21
N THR A 63 -2.49 6.55 11.38
CA THR A 63 -2.29 8.00 11.48
C THR A 63 -0.92 8.38 10.93
N LYS A 64 0.13 7.66 11.35
CA LYS A 64 1.50 7.96 10.92
C LYS A 64 1.68 7.74 9.40
N ALA A 65 1.09 6.69 8.84
CA ALA A 65 1.11 6.45 7.40
C ALA A 65 0.37 7.55 6.62
N ARG A 66 -0.77 8.04 7.13
CA ARG A 66 -1.48 9.16 6.52
C ARG A 66 -0.65 10.43 6.53
N GLU A 67 -0.06 10.79 7.66
CA GLU A 67 0.73 12.03 7.76
C GLU A 67 1.98 11.96 6.86
N ILE A 68 2.66 10.81 6.79
CA ILE A 68 3.79 10.62 5.85
C ILE A 68 3.29 10.74 4.39
N ALA A 69 2.17 10.10 4.05
CA ALA A 69 1.65 10.15 2.70
C ALA A 69 1.21 11.57 2.30
N CYS A 70 0.47 12.27 3.16
CA CYS A 70 -0.09 13.58 2.86
C CYS A 70 0.93 14.73 2.96
N ASN A 71 1.87 14.68 3.91
CA ASN A 71 2.77 15.80 4.17
C ASN A 71 4.18 15.61 3.61
N VAL A 72 4.56 14.39 3.21
CA VAL A 72 5.90 14.10 2.66
C VAL A 72 5.79 13.61 1.23
N LEU A 73 5.10 12.49 1.00
CA LEU A 73 5.08 11.86 -0.32
C LEU A 73 4.24 12.63 -1.34
N ALA A 74 3.04 13.09 -0.95
CA ALA A 74 2.15 13.80 -1.86
C ALA A 74 2.74 15.13 -2.38
N PRO A 75 3.35 16.01 -1.55
CA PRO A 75 3.99 17.23 -2.03
C PRO A 75 5.17 16.92 -2.97
N ALA A 76 6.02 15.95 -2.62
CA ALA A 76 7.16 15.56 -3.44
C ALA A 76 6.73 14.99 -4.81
N LEU A 77 5.70 14.13 -4.81
CA LEU A 77 5.15 13.56 -6.05
C LEU A 77 4.49 14.63 -6.92
N THR A 78 3.72 15.53 -6.31
CA THR A 78 3.08 16.65 -7.01
C THR A 78 4.12 17.54 -7.67
N TYR A 79 5.18 17.90 -6.93
CA TYR A 79 6.29 18.68 -7.47
C TYR A 79 6.95 17.98 -8.66
N SER A 80 7.20 16.68 -8.55
CA SER A 80 7.81 15.89 -9.62
C SER A 80 6.92 15.81 -10.86
N ILE A 81 5.61 15.63 -10.69
CA ILE A 81 4.63 15.62 -11.79
C ILE A 81 4.58 16.99 -12.47
N ILE A 82 4.54 18.08 -11.70
CA ILE A 82 4.55 19.45 -12.24
C ILE A 82 5.81 19.70 -13.06
N LEU A 83 6.99 19.31 -12.55
CA LEU A 83 8.23 19.44 -13.28
C LEU A 83 8.22 18.63 -14.59
N ALA A 84 7.76 17.37 -14.55
CA ALA A 84 7.71 16.51 -15.72
C ALA A 84 6.73 17.01 -16.79
N LEU A 85 5.65 17.69 -16.37
CA LEU A 85 4.64 18.23 -17.27
C LEU A 85 4.92 19.65 -17.76
N ARG A 86 5.92 20.34 -17.19
CA ARG A 86 6.21 21.75 -17.47
C ARG A 86 6.45 22.05 -18.95
N ASP A 87 7.17 21.15 -19.63
CA ASP A 87 7.58 21.32 -21.03
C ASP A 87 6.75 20.44 -21.98
N VAL A 88 5.66 19.84 -21.50
CA VAL A 88 4.77 18.99 -22.29
C VAL A 88 3.64 19.84 -22.87
N ALA A 89 3.55 19.90 -24.20
CA ALA A 89 2.56 20.71 -24.89
C ALA A 89 1.11 20.22 -24.67
N PHE A 90 0.91 18.90 -24.60
CA PHE A 90 -0.42 18.31 -24.49
C PHE A 90 -0.38 17.07 -23.58
N PHE A 91 -1.23 17.06 -22.55
CA PHE A 91 -1.41 15.92 -21.66
C PHE A 91 -2.86 15.86 -21.16
N SER A 92 -3.28 14.69 -20.71
CA SER A 92 -4.52 14.52 -19.94
C SER A 92 -4.20 13.90 -18.58
N ILE A 93 -5.02 14.25 -17.58
CA ILE A 93 -4.92 13.72 -16.22
C ILE A 93 -6.25 13.05 -15.92
N ALA A 94 -6.19 11.77 -15.55
CA ALA A 94 -7.32 11.03 -15.01
C ALA A 94 -7.05 10.71 -13.54
N TYR A 95 -8.04 10.97 -12.70
CA TYR A 95 -8.04 10.57 -11.30
C TYR A 95 -9.28 9.74 -11.01
N TYR A 96 -9.12 8.66 -10.27
CA TYR A 96 -10.24 7.80 -9.87
C TYR A 96 -10.51 7.97 -8.37
N SER A 97 -11.66 8.56 -8.03
CA SER A 97 -12.06 8.85 -6.64
C SER A 97 -13.40 8.21 -6.27
N PRO A 98 -13.45 6.90 -5.99
CA PRO A 98 -14.65 6.24 -5.50
C PRO A 98 -14.81 6.54 -4.01
N ASN A 99 -15.62 7.55 -3.66
CA ASN A 99 -15.75 7.97 -2.26
C ASN A 99 -17.08 7.57 -1.62
N LYS A 100 -16.99 6.76 -0.56
CA LYS A 100 -17.76 6.92 0.68
C LYS A 100 -16.81 6.69 1.88
N GLY A 101 -16.48 7.78 2.59
CA GLY A 101 -16.14 7.77 4.02
C GLY A 101 -14.66 7.70 4.45
N ASN A 102 -13.69 7.36 3.58
CA ASN A 102 -12.29 7.19 4.01
C ASN A 102 -11.29 7.83 3.04
N VAL A 103 -10.27 8.53 3.57
CA VAL A 103 -9.12 9.00 2.79
C VAL A 103 -8.32 7.77 2.33
N LYS A 104 -8.34 7.49 1.02
CA LYS A 104 -7.58 6.40 0.39
C LYS A 104 -6.49 6.99 -0.49
N MET A 105 -5.41 6.24 -0.69
CA MET A 105 -4.48 6.54 -1.78
C MET A 105 -5.20 6.33 -3.11
N GLN A 106 -5.08 7.29 -4.01
CA GLN A 106 -5.75 7.28 -5.30
C GLN A 106 -4.71 7.33 -6.42
N PRO A 107 -4.85 6.50 -7.46
CA PRO A 107 -3.97 6.58 -8.61
C PRO A 107 -4.26 7.87 -9.39
N ILE A 108 -3.19 8.57 -9.78
CA ILE A 108 -3.22 9.61 -10.81
C ILE A 108 -2.62 8.99 -12.06
N VAL A 109 -3.35 9.03 -13.17
CA VAL A 109 -2.86 8.61 -14.48
C VAL A 109 -2.62 9.86 -15.31
N VAL A 110 -1.40 9.98 -15.84
CA VAL A 110 -0.99 11.08 -16.72
C VAL A 110 -0.73 10.48 -18.11
N GLN A 111 -1.46 10.95 -19.11
CA GLN A 111 -1.27 10.57 -20.50
C GLN A 111 -0.63 11.72 -21.26
N LEU A 112 0.53 11.47 -21.86
CA LEU A 112 1.27 12.46 -22.66
C LEU A 112 0.90 12.31 -24.13
N PHE A 113 0.72 13.42 -24.84
CA PHE A 113 0.50 13.42 -26.29
C PHE A 113 1.71 14.02 -27.00
N SER A 114 2.28 13.27 -27.93
CA SER A 114 3.35 13.72 -28.82
C SER A 114 2.79 13.89 -30.23
N LYS A 115 3.25 14.93 -30.94
CA LYS A 115 2.91 15.18 -32.35
C LYS A 115 3.43 14.07 -33.27
N PHE A 116 4.46 13.35 -32.82
CA PHE A 116 4.98 12.15 -33.45
C PHE A 116 4.55 10.99 -32.57
N GLY A 117 3.45 10.34 -32.93
CA GLY A 117 3.07 9.06 -32.33
C GLY A 117 4.24 8.09 -32.48
N VAL A 118 4.63 7.45 -31.39
CA VAL A 118 5.38 6.20 -31.47
C VAL A 118 4.35 5.09 -31.67
#